data_AF-D3AM55-F1
#
_entry.id   AF-D3AM55-F1
#
_cell.length_a   1.000
_cell.length_b   1.000
_cell.length_c   1.000
_cell.angle_alpha   90.00
_cell.angle_beta   90.00
_cell.angle_gamma   90.00
#
_symmetry.space_group_name_H-M   'P 1'
#
loop_
_entity.id
_entity.type
_entity.pdbx_description
1 polymer ?
#
loop_
_entity_poly.entity_id
_entity_poly.type
_entity_poly.pdbx_seq_one_letter_code
_entity_poly.pdbx_strand_id
1 'polypeptide(L)'
;MKSLAWDLCGAVKSISEMEWRRIRHAGESEADVVRRIYQQIKETEKRCELVEYWKEHLGDISYYIDRRPMKEVIEALEQWPVISVKRLNMAIEKRREDSVCDVYELYYILMKQDHEGNPAYLACIKCDEGEMEFIDPFSYKTETFSEEECMTNQKLFQLLEEGYQIVEITKEASLVIWDNLKETDTNELKYMQGFGRYAAFCLENDLFPVRESGGLQNTLQNRDEDSMKIVRSQHKIKSR
;
A
#
# COMPACT_ATOMS: atom_id res chain seq x y z
N MET A 1 1.95 10.00 8.98
CA MET A 1 0.78 10.56 9.69
C MET A 1 1.13 11.72 10.65
N LYS A 2 2.13 11.60 11.54
CA LYS A 2 2.50 12.71 12.44
C LYS A 2 2.97 13.96 11.66
N SER A 3 3.69 13.77 10.55
CA SER A 3 4.03 14.84 9.59
C SER A 3 2.79 15.51 9.01
N LEU A 4 1.82 14.74 8.50
CA LEU A 4 0.60 15.29 7.90
C LEU A 4 -0.24 16.12 8.88
N ALA A 5 -0.26 15.75 10.17
CA ALA A 5 -0.90 16.55 11.21
C ALA A 5 -0.16 17.88 11.46
N TRP A 6 1.17 17.89 11.37
CA TRP A 6 1.98 19.12 11.37
C TRP A 6 1.72 19.97 10.13
N ASP A 7 1.68 19.34 8.95
CA ASP A 7 1.44 20.02 7.68
C ASP A 7 0.06 20.67 7.66
N LEU A 8 -0.97 19.99 8.19
CA LEU A 8 -2.31 20.58 8.38
C LEU A 8 -2.25 21.79 9.31
N CYS A 9 -1.61 21.67 10.49
CA CYS A 9 -1.49 22.80 11.41
C CYS A 9 -0.75 24.00 10.79
N GLY A 10 0.33 23.74 10.05
CA GLY A 10 1.08 24.74 9.32
C GLY A 10 0.24 25.42 8.23
N ALA A 11 -0.50 24.64 7.46
CA ALA A 11 -1.38 25.13 6.40
C ALA A 11 -2.55 25.97 6.96
N VAL A 12 -3.14 25.58 8.10
CA VAL A 12 -4.19 26.37 8.75
C VAL A 12 -3.64 27.74 9.18
N LYS A 13 -2.46 27.75 9.82
CA LYS A 13 -1.82 29.00 10.27
C LYS A 13 -1.47 29.94 9.13
N SER A 14 -0.97 29.40 8.01
CA SER A 14 -0.58 30.22 6.86
C SER A 14 -1.78 30.83 6.14
N ILE A 15 -2.96 30.21 6.29
CA ILE A 15 -4.17 30.59 5.58
C ILE A 15 -5.10 31.46 6.44
N SER A 16 -5.21 31.20 7.73
CA SER A 16 -6.06 31.97 8.63
C SER A 16 -5.66 31.80 10.10
N GLU A 17 -5.16 32.88 10.70
CA GLU A 17 -4.91 32.97 12.15
C GLU A 17 -6.21 32.81 12.96
N MET A 18 -7.36 33.20 12.40
CA MET A 18 -8.67 32.98 13.03
C MET A 18 -9.02 31.49 13.08
N GLU A 19 -8.82 30.77 11.98
CA GLU A 19 -9.04 29.33 11.94
C GLU A 19 -8.07 28.60 12.87
N TRP A 20 -6.81 29.03 12.92
CA TRP A 20 -5.83 28.51 13.86
C TRP A 20 -6.30 28.64 15.31
N ARG A 21 -6.83 29.80 15.70
CA ARG A 21 -7.39 30.01 17.04
C ARG A 21 -8.66 29.22 17.29
N ARG A 22 -9.47 28.96 16.26
CA ARG A 22 -10.68 28.14 16.38
C ARG A 22 -10.33 26.68 16.68
N ILE A 23 -9.32 26.15 15.99
CA ILE A 23 -8.93 24.74 16.17
C ILE A 23 -8.03 24.52 17.38
N ARG A 24 -7.38 25.57 17.91
CA ARG A 24 -6.54 25.50 19.11
C ARG A 24 -7.35 25.85 20.35
N HIS A 25 -7.61 24.87 21.21
CA HIS A 25 -8.34 25.12 22.45
C HIS A 25 -7.49 25.90 23.47
N ALA A 26 -8.17 26.55 24.41
CA ALA A 26 -7.51 27.32 25.45
C ALA A 26 -6.54 26.44 26.26
N GLY A 27 -5.28 26.88 26.37
CA GLY A 27 -4.22 26.16 27.07
C GLY A 27 -3.51 25.08 26.26
N GLU A 28 -3.96 24.74 25.04
CA GLU A 28 -3.25 23.78 24.19
C GLU A 28 -1.94 24.38 23.66
N SER A 29 -0.87 23.60 23.73
CA SER A 29 0.32 23.87 22.90
C SER A 29 0.04 23.41 21.47
N GLU A 30 0.85 23.87 20.52
CA GLU A 30 0.76 23.40 19.14
C GLU A 30 0.95 21.87 19.03
N ALA A 31 1.84 21.30 19.83
CA ALA A 31 2.05 19.85 19.86
C ALA A 31 0.80 19.09 20.34
N ASP A 32 -0.03 19.69 21.20
CA ASP A 32 -1.28 19.09 21.66
C ASP A 32 -2.34 19.12 20.55
N VAL A 33 -2.43 20.22 19.81
CA VAL A 33 -3.31 20.34 18.64
C VAL A 33 -2.92 19.31 17.58
N VAL A 34 -1.63 19.19 17.26
CA VAL A 34 -1.11 18.18 16.32
C VAL A 34 -1.43 16.76 16.79
N ARG A 35 -1.26 16.47 18.09
CA ARG A 35 -1.58 15.15 18.64
C ARG A 35 -3.06 14.82 18.48
N ARG A 36 -3.95 15.79 18.71
CA ARG A 36 -5.40 15.61 18.56
C ARG A 36 -5.81 15.43 17.09
N ILE A 37 -5.30 16.28 16.21
CA ILE A 37 -5.53 16.17 14.76
C ILE A 37 -5.00 14.84 14.22
N TYR A 38 -3.84 14.38 14.70
CA TYR A 38 -3.32 13.07 14.34
C TYR A 38 -4.31 11.94 14.69
N GLN A 39 -4.93 11.97 15.88
CA GLN A 39 -5.94 10.97 16.24
C GLN A 39 -7.18 11.08 15.35
N GLN A 40 -7.63 12.30 15.04
CA GLN A 40 -8.77 12.51 14.12
C GLN A 40 -8.50 12.00 12.71
N ILE A 41 -7.28 12.21 12.17
CA ILE A 41 -6.94 11.75 10.81
C ILE A 41 -6.86 10.22 10.72
N LYS A 42 -6.54 9.53 11.82
CA LYS A 42 -6.58 8.06 11.87
C LYS A 42 -8.00 7.53 11.65
N GLU A 43 -9.00 8.18 12.23
CA GLU A 43 -10.40 7.81 12.06
C GLU A 43 -10.90 8.22 10.66
N THR A 44 -11.29 7.25 9.84
CA THR A 44 -11.71 7.52 8.44
C THR A 44 -12.86 8.51 8.32
N GLU A 45 -13.88 8.39 9.18
CA GLU A 45 -15.02 9.31 9.18
C GLU A 45 -14.57 10.75 9.50
N LYS A 46 -13.79 10.95 10.56
CA LYS A 46 -13.23 12.24 10.96
C LYS A 46 -12.28 12.83 9.92
N ARG A 47 -11.54 11.98 9.22
CA ARG A 47 -10.68 12.40 8.11
C ARG A 47 -11.50 12.91 6.93
N CYS A 48 -12.58 12.22 6.55
CA CYS A 48 -13.49 12.67 5.51
C CYS A 48 -14.15 14.00 5.89
N GLU A 49 -14.64 14.14 7.12
CA GLU A 49 -15.18 15.40 7.65
C GLU A 49 -14.16 16.56 7.53
N LEU A 50 -12.90 16.32 7.87
CA LEU A 50 -11.82 17.31 7.74
C LEU A 50 -11.58 17.72 6.28
N VAL A 51 -11.55 16.74 5.35
CA VAL A 51 -11.39 16.99 3.92
C VAL A 51 -12.53 17.85 3.38
N GLU A 52 -13.77 17.46 3.67
CA GLU A 52 -14.97 18.15 3.19
C GLU A 52 -15.00 19.59 3.72
N TYR A 53 -14.75 19.77 5.02
CA TYR A 53 -14.65 21.09 5.64
C TYR A 53 -13.66 21.99 4.88
N TRP A 54 -12.43 21.52 4.65
CA TRP A 54 -11.42 22.35 4.01
C TRP A 54 -11.67 22.59 2.54
N LYS A 55 -12.31 21.66 1.82
CA LYS A 55 -12.71 21.88 0.42
C LYS A 55 -13.72 23.01 0.28
N GLU A 56 -14.71 23.03 1.17
CA GLU A 56 -15.74 24.08 1.18
C GLU A 56 -15.14 25.43 1.56
N HIS A 57 -14.35 25.48 2.64
CA HIS A 57 -13.85 26.74 3.21
C HIS A 57 -12.67 27.32 2.42
N LEU A 58 -11.97 26.52 1.61
CA LEU A 58 -10.91 27.01 0.72
C LEU A 58 -11.41 28.01 -0.33
N GLY A 59 -12.68 27.93 -0.73
CA GLY A 59 -13.29 28.88 -1.66
C GLY A 59 -13.32 30.30 -1.11
N ASP A 60 -13.64 30.42 0.18
CA ASP A 60 -13.93 31.66 0.89
C ASP A 60 -12.68 32.42 1.38
N ILE A 61 -11.53 31.74 1.39
CA ILE A 61 -10.25 32.34 1.76
C ILE A 61 -9.85 33.41 0.74
N SER A 62 -9.27 34.52 1.17
CA SER A 62 -8.86 35.61 0.26
C SER A 62 -7.98 35.11 -0.89
N TYR A 63 -8.17 35.65 -2.10
CA TYR A 63 -7.40 35.26 -3.29
C TYR A 63 -5.89 35.50 -3.15
N TYR A 64 -5.48 36.48 -2.33
CA TYR A 64 -4.07 36.82 -2.11
C TYR A 64 -3.33 35.87 -1.16
N ILE A 65 -4.05 34.96 -0.51
CA ILE A 65 -3.48 33.98 0.40
C ILE A 65 -3.09 32.74 -0.41
N ASP A 66 -1.87 32.24 -0.22
CA ASP A 66 -1.42 31.03 -0.89
C ASP A 66 -2.17 29.81 -0.34
N ARG A 67 -3.07 29.27 -1.16
CA ARG A 67 -3.90 28.10 -0.82
C ARG A 67 -3.20 26.77 -1.11
N ARG A 68 -2.03 26.78 -1.77
CA ARG A 68 -1.32 25.56 -2.19
C ARG A 68 -1.03 24.60 -1.02
N PRO A 69 -0.52 25.07 0.14
CA PRO A 69 -0.22 24.18 1.25
C PRO A 69 -1.44 23.38 1.73
N MET A 70 -2.62 24.00 1.78
CA MET A 70 -3.84 23.30 2.18
C MET A 70 -4.38 22.38 1.10
N LYS A 71 -4.23 22.74 -0.19
CA LYS A 71 -4.59 21.83 -1.29
C LYS A 71 -3.76 20.55 -1.25
N GLU A 72 -2.45 20.66 -1.00
CA GLU A 72 -1.56 19.51 -0.85
C GLU A 72 -1.94 18.64 0.36
N VAL A 73 -2.33 19.27 1.47
CA VAL A 73 -2.82 18.55 2.66
C VAL A 73 -4.16 17.84 2.39
N ILE A 74 -5.11 18.49 1.73
CA ILE A 74 -6.39 17.88 1.36
C ILE A 74 -6.16 16.69 0.45
N GLU A 75 -5.39 16.86 -0.64
CA GLU A 75 -5.06 15.78 -1.55
C GLU A 75 -4.40 14.61 -0.80
N ALA A 76 -3.52 14.92 0.16
CA ALA A 76 -2.88 13.92 1.00
C ALA A 76 -3.83 13.19 1.97
N LEU A 77 -4.86 13.87 2.49
CA LEU A 77 -5.88 13.29 3.36
C LEU A 77 -6.91 12.46 2.57
N GLU A 78 -7.24 12.88 1.34
CA GLU A 78 -8.14 12.15 0.44
C GLU A 78 -7.53 10.87 -0.09
N GLN A 79 -6.24 10.92 -0.40
CA GLN A 79 -5.46 9.74 -0.74
C GLN A 79 -5.09 8.94 0.53
N TRP A 80 -5.61 9.29 1.71
CA TRP A 80 -5.41 8.45 2.89
C TRP A 80 -6.61 7.50 3.07
N PRO A 81 -6.37 6.19 3.20
CA PRO A 81 -5.05 5.62 3.46
C PRO A 81 -4.36 5.04 2.21
N VAL A 82 -5.01 5.15 1.05
CA VAL A 82 -4.54 4.68 -0.25
C VAL A 82 -3.44 5.58 -0.81
N ILE A 83 -2.20 5.36 -0.40
CA ILE A 83 -1.06 5.92 -1.14
C ILE A 83 -1.25 5.61 -2.61
N SER A 84 -1.38 6.66 -3.43
CA SER A 84 -1.23 6.51 -4.87
C SER A 84 0.19 6.01 -5.13
N VAL A 85 0.34 5.07 -6.07
CA VAL A 85 1.62 4.57 -6.58
C VAL A 85 2.66 5.70 -6.72
N LYS A 86 2.22 6.86 -7.23
CA LYS A 86 3.03 8.08 -7.37
C LYS A 86 3.66 8.56 -6.05
N ARG A 87 2.93 8.58 -4.93
CA ARG A 87 3.47 9.00 -3.63
C ARG A 87 4.36 7.94 -2.99
N LEU A 88 4.12 6.66 -3.26
CA LEU A 88 5.07 5.62 -2.85
C LEU A 88 6.38 5.79 -3.61
N ASN A 89 6.30 5.98 -4.92
CA ASN A 89 7.47 6.22 -5.77
C ASN A 89 8.24 7.45 -5.30
N MET A 90 7.57 8.55 -4.96
CA MET A 90 8.22 9.72 -4.36
C MET A 90 8.91 9.42 -3.02
N ALA A 91 8.32 8.58 -2.16
CA ALA A 91 8.94 8.21 -0.89
C ALA A 91 10.20 7.35 -1.10
N ILE A 92 10.18 6.47 -2.12
CA ILE A 92 11.33 5.67 -2.55
C ILE A 92 12.40 6.57 -3.20
N GLU A 93 12.01 7.49 -4.08
CA GLU A 93 12.89 8.47 -4.72
C GLU A 93 13.59 9.37 -3.70
N LYS A 94 12.86 9.89 -2.71
CA LYS A 94 13.48 10.67 -1.65
C LYS A 94 14.52 9.85 -0.86
N ARG A 95 14.27 8.55 -0.69
CA ARG A 95 15.23 7.64 -0.05
C ARG A 95 16.47 7.38 -0.92
N ARG A 96 16.33 7.35 -2.26
CA ARG A 96 17.46 7.37 -3.20
C ARG A 96 18.32 8.61 -2.97
N GLU A 97 17.71 9.78 -2.84
CA GLU A 97 18.42 11.05 -2.64
C GLU A 97 19.14 11.13 -1.28
N ASP A 98 18.55 10.54 -0.23
CA ASP A 98 19.09 10.55 1.14
C ASP A 98 20.11 9.42 1.42
N SER A 99 20.33 8.48 0.49
CA SER A 99 21.14 7.27 0.67
C SER A 99 22.42 7.27 -0.18
N VAL A 100 23.40 6.43 0.19
CA VAL A 100 24.66 6.18 -0.55
C VAL A 100 24.50 5.04 -1.56
N CYS A 101 23.31 4.46 -1.63
CA CYS A 101 22.97 3.30 -2.45
C CYS A 101 22.46 3.75 -3.84
N ASP A 102 23.10 3.23 -4.89
CA ASP A 102 22.94 3.72 -6.28
C ASP A 102 21.69 3.18 -6.99
N VAL A 103 21.02 2.17 -6.43
CA VAL A 103 19.85 1.51 -7.04
C VAL A 103 18.71 1.39 -6.01
N TYR A 104 17.48 1.72 -6.37
CA TYR A 104 16.31 1.51 -5.51
C TYR A 104 15.09 1.19 -6.36
N GLU A 105 15.08 0.03 -6.99
CA GLU A 105 14.02 -0.35 -7.92
C GLU A 105 12.82 -0.93 -7.18
N LEU A 106 11.63 -0.37 -7.41
CA LEU A 106 10.39 -0.91 -6.84
C LEU A 106 10.02 -2.22 -7.54
N TYR A 107 9.79 -3.27 -6.76
CA TYR A 107 9.30 -4.54 -7.26
C TYR A 107 7.79 -4.68 -7.07
N TYR A 108 7.31 -4.55 -5.84
CA TYR A 108 5.88 -4.64 -5.54
C TYR A 108 5.49 -3.91 -4.27
N ILE A 109 4.20 -3.60 -4.16
CA ILE A 109 3.56 -2.95 -3.03
C ILE A 109 2.48 -3.88 -2.50
N LEU A 110 2.53 -4.14 -1.20
CA LEU A 110 1.54 -4.91 -0.47
C LEU A 110 0.80 -4.00 0.51
N MET A 111 -0.46 -4.33 0.76
CA MET A 111 -1.31 -3.66 1.74
C MET A 111 -2.10 -4.67 2.56
N LYS A 112 -2.19 -4.45 3.86
CA LYS A 112 -3.07 -5.19 4.77
C LYS A 112 -3.78 -4.22 5.70
N GLN A 113 -5.04 -4.46 6.00
CA GLN A 113 -5.72 -3.71 7.07
C GLN A 113 -5.27 -4.23 8.44
N ASP A 114 -4.85 -3.32 9.32
CA ASP A 114 -4.58 -3.59 10.72
C ASP A 114 -5.88 -3.85 11.51
N HIS A 115 -5.75 -4.15 12.80
CA HIS A 115 -6.89 -4.42 13.68
C HIS A 115 -7.82 -3.22 13.88
N GLU A 116 -7.34 -2.01 13.57
CA GLU A 116 -8.09 -0.76 13.64
C GLU A 116 -8.70 -0.37 12.27
N GLY A 117 -8.48 -1.20 11.23
CA GLY A 117 -8.94 -0.93 9.86
C GLY A 117 -8.07 0.06 9.08
N ASN A 118 -6.93 0.48 9.62
CA ASN A 118 -5.95 1.29 8.88
C ASN A 118 -5.11 0.36 8.00
N PRO A 119 -4.79 0.73 6.74
CA PRO A 119 -3.87 -0.06 5.97
C PRO A 119 -2.43 0.16 6.43
N ALA A 120 -1.73 -0.95 6.55
CA ALA A 120 -0.29 -1.07 6.63
C ALA A 120 0.24 -1.43 5.25
N TYR A 121 1.21 -0.66 4.77
CA TYR A 121 1.86 -0.89 3.48
C TYR A 121 3.23 -1.52 3.68
N LEU A 122 3.61 -2.35 2.73
CA LEU A 122 4.94 -2.93 2.64
C LEU A 122 5.40 -2.83 1.19
N ALA A 123 6.44 -2.04 0.95
CA ALA A 123 7.07 -1.90 -0.36
C ALA A 123 8.30 -2.79 -0.41
N CYS A 124 8.41 -3.65 -1.43
CA CYS A 124 9.62 -4.40 -1.73
C CYS A 124 10.44 -3.64 -2.75
N ILE A 125 11.66 -3.25 -2.38
CA ILE A 125 12.58 -2.55 -3.27
C ILE A 125 13.94 -3.26 -3.34
N LYS A 126 14.58 -3.19 -4.50
CA LYS A 126 15.95 -3.65 -4.72
C LYS A 126 16.92 -2.53 -4.42
N CYS A 127 17.83 -2.72 -3.46
CA CYS A 127 18.76 -1.68 -2.99
C CYS A 127 20.14 -1.84 -3.63
N ASP A 128 20.83 -2.95 -3.38
CA ASP A 128 22.17 -3.21 -3.92
C ASP A 128 22.20 -4.53 -4.71
N GLU A 129 23.32 -4.81 -5.40
CA GLU A 129 23.51 -6.11 -6.06
C GLU A 129 23.35 -7.25 -5.03
N GLY A 130 22.29 -8.04 -5.16
CA GLY A 130 22.01 -9.15 -4.26
C GLY A 130 21.22 -8.80 -3.00
N GLU A 131 20.76 -7.56 -2.81
CA GLU A 131 19.99 -7.15 -1.61
C GLU A 131 18.65 -6.48 -1.94
N MET A 132 17.63 -6.90 -1.19
CA MET A 132 16.26 -6.39 -1.26
C MET A 132 15.83 -5.88 0.12
N GLU A 133 14.98 -4.86 0.15
CA GLU A 133 14.41 -4.32 1.38
C GLU A 133 12.88 -4.24 1.33
N PHE A 134 12.28 -4.62 2.45
CA PHE A 134 10.89 -4.31 2.75
C PHE A 134 10.86 -3.03 3.55
N ILE A 135 10.02 -2.11 3.10
CA ILE A 135 9.89 -0.79 3.71
C ILE A 135 8.44 -0.56 4.02
N ASP A 136 8.19 -0.19 5.27
CA ASP A 136 6.96 0.51 5.60
C ASP A 136 7.17 2.02 5.29
N PRO A 137 6.48 2.56 4.27
CA PRO A 137 6.66 3.94 3.84
C PRO A 137 6.28 4.97 4.90
N PHE A 138 5.62 4.56 5.99
CA PHE A 138 5.16 5.44 7.06
C PHE A 138 5.92 5.32 8.36
N SER A 139 6.42 4.13 8.68
CA SER A 139 7.18 3.91 9.92
C SER A 139 8.69 4.01 9.73
N TYR A 140 9.18 4.08 8.48
CA TYR A 140 10.61 4.06 8.14
C TYR A 140 11.34 2.83 8.68
N LYS A 141 10.58 1.79 9.07
CA LYS A 141 11.13 0.50 9.44
C LYS A 141 11.47 -0.25 8.18
N THR A 142 12.63 -0.87 8.20
CA THR A 142 13.12 -1.70 7.11
C THR A 142 13.52 -3.07 7.58
N GLU A 143 13.33 -4.04 6.70
CA GLU A 143 13.83 -5.40 6.83
C GLU A 143 14.58 -5.73 5.54
N THR A 144 15.89 -5.92 5.64
CA THR A 144 16.76 -6.31 4.51
C THR A 144 16.82 -7.83 4.42
N PHE A 145 16.77 -8.35 3.20
CA PHE A 145 16.88 -9.77 2.90
C PHE A 145 17.68 -9.95 1.60
N SER A 146 18.22 -11.15 1.39
CA SER A 146 18.96 -11.42 0.17
C SER A 146 18.02 -11.47 -1.04
N GLU A 147 18.53 -11.08 -2.20
CA GLU A 147 17.83 -11.23 -3.47
C GLU A 147 17.46 -12.70 -3.66
N GLU A 148 18.33 -13.66 -3.35
CA GLU A 148 18.05 -15.10 -3.46
C GLU A 148 16.83 -15.54 -2.64
N GLU A 149 16.68 -15.05 -1.40
CA GLU A 149 15.47 -15.28 -0.58
C GLU A 149 14.21 -14.69 -1.23
N CYS A 150 14.35 -13.52 -1.87
CA CYS A 150 13.27 -12.89 -2.62
C CYS A 150 12.94 -13.60 -3.94
N MET A 151 13.94 -14.18 -4.62
CA MET A 151 13.80 -14.79 -5.94
C MET A 151 12.93 -16.06 -5.89
N THR A 152 12.96 -16.79 -4.78
CA THR A 152 12.01 -17.90 -4.52
C THR A 152 10.57 -17.42 -4.31
N ASN A 153 10.37 -16.12 -4.05
CA ASN A 153 9.11 -15.44 -3.75
C ASN A 153 8.27 -16.09 -2.65
N GLN A 154 8.88 -16.97 -1.84
CA GLN A 154 8.21 -17.60 -0.71
C GLN A 154 7.72 -16.55 0.29
N LYS A 155 8.50 -15.48 0.50
CA LYS A 155 8.11 -14.38 1.39
C LYS A 155 6.91 -13.58 0.85
N LEU A 156 6.86 -13.30 -0.46
CA LEU A 156 5.68 -12.69 -1.08
C LEU A 156 4.45 -13.57 -0.87
N PHE A 157 4.54 -14.86 -1.20
CA PHE A 157 3.42 -15.79 -1.05
C PHE A 157 2.99 -15.93 0.41
N GLN A 158 3.94 -16.00 1.34
CA GLN A 158 3.66 -15.99 2.78
C GLN A 158 2.84 -14.76 3.18
N LEU A 159 3.28 -13.56 2.80
CA LEU A 159 2.59 -12.31 3.14
C LEU A 159 1.17 -12.29 2.55
N LEU A 160 0.99 -12.82 1.34
CA LEU A 160 -0.33 -12.97 0.73
C LEU A 160 -1.21 -13.92 1.53
N GLU A 161 -0.71 -15.04 2.05
CA GLU A 161 -1.47 -15.93 2.95
C GLU A 161 -1.82 -15.25 4.28
N GLU A 162 -0.89 -14.46 4.82
CA GLU A 162 -1.06 -13.69 6.06
C GLU A 162 -2.07 -12.53 5.93
N GLY A 163 -2.63 -12.31 4.74
CA GLY A 163 -3.73 -11.38 4.49
C GLY A 163 -3.31 -10.06 3.87
N TYR A 164 -2.06 -9.93 3.41
CA TYR A 164 -1.69 -8.84 2.52
C TYR A 164 -2.33 -9.03 1.14
N GLN A 165 -2.63 -7.91 0.50
CA GLN A 165 -3.12 -7.80 -0.86
C GLN A 165 -2.08 -7.07 -1.70
N ILE A 166 -1.96 -7.46 -2.97
CA ILE A 166 -1.09 -6.77 -3.92
C ILE A 166 -1.79 -5.48 -4.35
N VAL A 167 -1.11 -4.36 -4.15
CA VAL A 167 -1.53 -3.05 -4.65
C VAL A 167 -0.93 -2.83 -6.04
N GLU A 168 0.35 -3.18 -6.19
CA GLU A 168 1.08 -3.05 -7.44
C GLU A 168 2.21 -4.05 -7.50
N ILE A 169 2.54 -4.47 -8.71
CA ILE A 169 3.79 -5.14 -9.04
C ILE A 169 4.29 -4.58 -10.37
N THR A 170 5.59 -4.31 -10.47
CA THR A 170 6.19 -3.86 -11.72
C THR A 170 6.26 -5.00 -12.72
N LYS A 171 6.30 -4.67 -14.02
CA LYS A 171 6.36 -5.69 -15.07
C LYS A 171 7.66 -6.48 -14.98
N GLU A 172 8.74 -5.79 -14.69
CA GLU A 172 10.08 -6.32 -14.48
C GLU A 172 10.07 -7.32 -13.32
N ALA A 173 9.49 -6.95 -12.17
CA ALA A 173 9.33 -7.86 -11.05
C ALA A 173 8.47 -9.07 -11.43
N SER A 174 7.31 -8.88 -12.06
CA SER A 174 6.46 -10.00 -12.50
C SER A 174 7.23 -11.00 -13.36
N LEU A 175 8.01 -10.51 -14.34
CA LEU A 175 8.82 -11.36 -15.21
C LEU A 175 9.86 -12.16 -14.42
N VAL A 176 10.61 -11.51 -13.53
CA VAL A 176 11.62 -12.16 -12.68
C VAL A 176 10.98 -13.25 -11.81
N ILE A 177 9.84 -12.96 -11.18
CA ILE A 177 9.11 -13.90 -10.33
C ILE A 177 8.68 -15.12 -11.15
N TRP A 178 8.09 -14.90 -12.33
CA TRP A 178 7.65 -15.99 -13.20
C TRP A 178 8.82 -16.82 -13.76
N ASP A 179 9.94 -16.19 -14.09
CA ASP A 179 11.12 -16.91 -14.57
C ASP A 179 11.72 -17.82 -13.49
N ASN A 180 11.79 -17.37 -12.23
CA ASN A 180 12.22 -18.21 -11.11
C ASN A 180 11.24 -19.35 -10.82
N LEU A 181 9.94 -19.10 -10.94
CA LEU A 181 8.92 -20.13 -10.73
C LEU A 181 8.98 -21.24 -11.77
N LYS A 182 9.48 -20.99 -12.99
CA LYS A 182 9.66 -22.04 -14.02
C LYS A 182 10.72 -23.06 -13.62
N GLU A 183 11.74 -22.60 -12.90
CA GLU A 183 12.84 -23.44 -12.43
C GLU A 183 12.52 -24.15 -11.11
N THR A 184 11.41 -23.76 -10.45
CA THR A 184 10.99 -24.29 -9.15
C THR A 184 9.93 -25.39 -9.35
N ASP A 185 10.08 -26.55 -8.70
CA ASP A 185 8.97 -27.52 -8.65
C ASP A 185 7.83 -26.93 -7.82
N THR A 186 6.65 -26.78 -8.43
CA THR A 186 5.45 -26.29 -7.76
C THR A 186 5.07 -27.08 -6.49
N ASN A 187 5.50 -28.34 -6.36
CA ASN A 187 5.27 -29.13 -5.15
C ASN A 187 6.17 -28.71 -3.97
N GLU A 188 7.24 -27.95 -4.24
CA GLU A 188 8.16 -27.43 -3.23
C GLU A 188 7.73 -26.04 -2.70
N LEU A 189 6.69 -25.45 -3.28
CA LEU A 189 6.13 -24.19 -2.81
C LEU A 189 5.47 -24.37 -1.44
N LYS A 190 5.99 -23.69 -0.41
CA LYS A 190 5.46 -23.79 0.95
C LYS A 190 4.11 -23.08 1.10
N TYR A 191 3.94 -21.97 0.40
CA TYR A 191 2.79 -21.07 0.52
C TYR A 191 1.91 -21.09 -0.75
N MET A 192 1.25 -22.23 -0.98
CA MET A 192 0.46 -22.47 -2.19
C MET A 192 -0.78 -21.59 -2.34
N GLN A 193 -1.42 -21.19 -1.24
CA GLN A 193 -2.56 -20.26 -1.31
C GLN A 193 -2.08 -18.86 -1.67
N GLY A 194 -0.91 -18.47 -1.17
CA GLY A 194 -0.24 -17.21 -1.51
C GLY A 194 0.11 -17.14 -2.98
N PHE A 195 0.70 -18.21 -3.52
CA PHE A 195 0.93 -18.36 -4.96
C PHE A 195 -0.37 -18.23 -5.77
N GLY A 196 -1.45 -18.87 -5.33
CA GLY A 196 -2.76 -18.74 -5.98
C GLY A 196 -3.27 -17.30 -6.02
N ARG A 197 -3.13 -16.54 -4.93
CA ARG A 197 -3.48 -15.10 -4.88
C ARG A 197 -2.63 -14.27 -5.83
N TYR A 198 -1.34 -14.55 -5.91
CA TYR A 198 -0.43 -13.89 -6.87
C TYR A 198 -0.83 -14.17 -8.32
N ALA A 199 -1.05 -15.44 -8.67
CA ALA A 199 -1.44 -15.84 -10.02
C ALA A 199 -2.77 -15.21 -10.45
N ALA A 200 -3.75 -15.14 -9.54
CA ALA A 200 -5.02 -14.45 -9.79
C ALA A 200 -4.81 -12.96 -10.07
N PHE A 201 -4.01 -12.27 -9.24
CA PHE A 201 -3.67 -10.86 -9.47
C PHE A 201 -2.99 -10.64 -10.83
N CYS A 202 -2.03 -11.49 -11.22
CA CYS A 202 -1.38 -11.39 -12.52
C CYS A 202 -2.35 -11.60 -13.68
N LEU A 203 -3.39 -12.42 -13.50
CA LEU A 203 -4.41 -12.69 -14.52
C LEU A 203 -5.29 -11.47 -14.74
N GLU A 204 -5.72 -10.86 -13.64
CA GLU A 204 -6.58 -9.67 -13.66
C GLU A 204 -5.88 -8.42 -14.23
N ASN A 205 -4.55 -8.38 -14.18
CA ASN A 205 -3.75 -7.21 -14.54
C ASN A 205 -2.88 -7.41 -15.79
N ASP A 206 -3.08 -8.49 -16.56
CA ASP A 206 -2.32 -8.81 -17.78
C ASP A 206 -0.79 -8.85 -17.57
N LEU A 207 -0.36 -9.42 -16.44
CA LEU A 207 1.06 -9.49 -16.04
C LEU A 207 1.71 -10.84 -16.32
N PHE A 208 0.99 -11.77 -16.97
CA PHE A 208 1.55 -13.04 -17.40
C PHE A 208 2.58 -12.85 -18.52
N PRO A 209 3.70 -13.61 -18.52
CA PRO A 209 4.64 -13.58 -19.62
C PRO A 209 3.94 -13.98 -20.93
N VAL A 210 4.15 -13.20 -21.99
CA VAL A 210 3.47 -13.29 -23.31
C VAL A 210 3.54 -14.68 -23.98
N ARG A 211 4.36 -15.61 -23.48
CA ARG A 211 4.50 -16.98 -24.01
C ARG A 211 3.68 -18.06 -23.29
N GLU A 212 3.00 -17.77 -22.18
CA GLU A 212 2.41 -18.84 -21.32
C GLU A 212 0.89 -18.76 -21.10
N SER A 213 0.21 -17.84 -21.78
CA SER A 213 -1.25 -17.69 -21.70
C SER A 213 -2.02 -18.98 -22.06
N GLY A 214 -1.43 -19.92 -22.81
CA GLY A 214 -2.11 -21.18 -23.17
C GLY A 214 -1.93 -22.35 -22.19
N GLY A 215 -0.86 -22.38 -21.39
CA GLY A 215 -0.51 -23.55 -20.57
C GLY A 215 -1.04 -23.48 -19.14
N LEU A 216 -0.83 -22.35 -18.48
CA LEU A 216 -1.24 -22.13 -17.07
C LEU A 216 -2.73 -21.82 -16.92
N GLN A 217 -3.35 -21.14 -17.91
CA GLN A 217 -4.82 -20.91 -17.91
C GLN A 217 -5.60 -22.23 -17.93
N ASN A 218 -5.15 -23.23 -18.70
CA ASN A 218 -5.78 -24.54 -18.76
C ASN A 218 -5.65 -25.33 -17.45
N THR A 219 -4.53 -25.20 -16.73
CA THR A 219 -4.31 -25.92 -15.47
C THR A 219 -5.12 -25.31 -14.32
N LEU A 220 -5.32 -23.98 -14.32
CA LEU A 220 -6.14 -23.28 -13.33
C LEU A 220 -7.64 -23.45 -13.59
N GLN A 221 -8.11 -23.36 -14.84
CA GLN A 221 -9.52 -23.62 -15.18
C GLN A 221 -9.94 -25.06 -14.88
N ASN A 222 -9.08 -26.05 -15.12
CA ASN A 222 -9.38 -27.44 -14.80
C ASN A 222 -9.43 -27.72 -13.28
N ARG A 223 -8.74 -26.91 -12.45
CA ARG A 223 -8.75 -27.06 -10.98
C ARG A 223 -9.91 -26.33 -10.30
N ASP A 224 -10.47 -25.28 -10.92
CA ASP A 224 -11.70 -24.64 -10.44
C ASP A 224 -12.93 -25.55 -10.64
N GLU A 225 -12.98 -26.36 -11.70
CA GLU A 225 -14.07 -27.33 -11.89
C GLU A 225 -14.07 -28.45 -10.85
N ASP A 226 -12.89 -28.90 -10.40
CA ASP A 226 -12.78 -29.94 -9.36
C ASP A 226 -13.01 -29.36 -7.96
N SER A 227 -12.55 -28.14 -7.69
CA SER A 227 -12.84 -27.41 -6.45
C SER A 227 -14.34 -27.12 -6.27
N MET A 228 -15.06 -26.77 -7.35
CA MET A 228 -16.51 -26.53 -7.30
C MET A 228 -17.36 -27.80 -7.17
N LYS A 229 -16.88 -28.98 -7.59
CA LYS A 229 -17.58 -30.27 -7.36
C LYS A 229 -17.53 -30.71 -5.90
N ILE A 230 -16.45 -30.40 -5.19
CA ILE A 230 -16.29 -30.73 -3.76
C ILE A 230 -17.26 -29.88 -2.92
N VAL A 231 -17.48 -28.61 -3.26
CA VAL A 231 -18.43 -27.74 -2.54
C VAL A 231 -19.90 -28.14 -2.80
N ARG A 232 -20.27 -28.56 -4.01
CA ARG A 232 -21.66 -28.97 -4.33
C ARG A 232 -22.07 -30.32 -3.75
N SER A 233 -21.12 -31.23 -3.48
CA SER A 233 -21.41 -32.54 -2.88
C SER A 233 -21.66 -32.48 -1.37
N GLN A 234 -21.12 -31.48 -0.67
CA GLN A 234 -21.36 -31.29 0.77
C GLN A 234 -22.71 -30.65 1.11
N HIS A 235 -23.42 -30.05 0.14
CA HIS A 235 -24.73 -29.42 0.37
C HIS A 235 -25.94 -30.35 0.11
N LYS A 236 -25.74 -31.61 -0.30
CA LYS A 236 -26.85 -32.58 -0.51
C LYS A 236 -27.10 -33.57 0.62
N ILE A 237 -26.36 -33.51 1.73
CA ILE A 237 -26.56 -34.40 2.88
C ILE A 237 -26.84 -33.57 4.13
N LYS A 238 -28.06 -33.05 4.22
CA LYS A 238 -28.77 -32.72 5.48
C LYS A 238 -30.22 -32.39 5.14
N SER A 239 -30.94 -33.42 4.72
CA SER A 239 -32.40 -33.45 4.80
C SER A 239 -32.79 -34.82 5.32
N ARG A 240 -33.02 -34.90 6.62
CA ARG A 240 -33.99 -35.77 7.29
C ARG A 240 -34.14 -35.35 8.73
#